data_AF-A0A0Q7D8S1-F1
#
_entry.id   AF-A0A0Q7D8S1-F1
#
_cell.length_a   1.000
_cell.length_b   1.000
_cell.length_c   1.000
_cell.angle_alpha   90.00
_cell.angle_beta   90.00
_cell.angle_gamma   90.00
#
_symmetry.space_group_name_H-M   'P 1'
#
loop_
_entity.id
_entity.type
_entity.pdbx_description
1 polymer ?
#
loop_
_entity_poly.entity_id
_entity_poly.type
_entity_poly.pdbx_seq_one_letter_code
_entity_poly.pdbx_strand_id
1 'polypeptide(L)'
;MRGLSRALRVSMLVGLTAVVAACGGGDRVSDFKPQRLIVFGDSSSVIAGGNLTDVNGGTITAAAGAKYLVNAQAVDSAGAATGALDCNSYPIWAQALGFHYGIGFAECNTFSEATPRGKIYAQVGASVADLSAQIARARVDAGGFRSTDLTTVMIGQQDILDAYAQYPTKTAAEVVALGEAAGEALGVQVNALAREGARVLVTTLPFQGSTPFAAAQNLISGERAALLTDITKRFNAGMRSALVNDGRVIGLVQADAQIDVLVRNPSNYGYVSVSAAACSTPTAISCTGPTAGTTTVPSVPGTLVTGATVANYLWADDRHLGANGQSLIGSLAIDRAVNNPF
;
A
#
# COMPACT_ATOMS: atom_id res chain seq x y z
N MET A 1 6.37 -2.27 -95.18
CA MET A 1 5.32 -3.29 -95.40
C MET A 1 4.23 -3.07 -94.34
N ARG A 2 2.96 -3.01 -94.77
CA ARG A 2 1.67 -3.28 -94.06
C ARG A 2 1.74 -3.32 -92.52
N GLY A 3 1.00 -2.58 -91.69
CA GLY A 3 -0.36 -2.05 -91.77
C GLY A 3 -1.09 -2.43 -90.46
N LEU A 4 -2.10 -1.62 -90.06
CA LEU A 4 -3.10 -1.83 -88.98
C LEU A 4 -2.60 -1.74 -87.51
N SER A 5 -3.30 -1.17 -86.53
CA SER A 5 -4.65 -0.58 -86.43
C SER A 5 -4.82 0.15 -85.09
N ARG A 6 -5.71 1.16 -85.08
CA ARG A 6 -6.22 1.95 -83.94
C ARG A 6 -6.65 1.11 -82.73
N ALA A 7 -6.48 1.65 -81.52
CA ALA A 7 -7.58 1.84 -80.56
C ALA A 7 -7.15 2.68 -79.34
N LEU A 8 -7.84 3.78 -79.14
CA LEU A 8 -7.84 4.63 -77.95
C LEU A 8 -8.52 3.88 -76.79
N ARG A 9 -7.89 3.80 -75.61
CA ARG A 9 -8.61 3.60 -74.32
C ARG A 9 -7.92 4.36 -73.20
N VAL A 10 -8.61 5.41 -72.74
CA VAL A 10 -8.40 6.12 -71.49
C VAL A 10 -8.76 5.18 -70.33
N SER A 11 -7.92 5.06 -69.31
CA SER A 11 -8.29 4.43 -68.02
C SER A 11 -7.40 4.94 -66.88
N MET A 12 -7.94 5.92 -66.15
CA MET A 12 -8.01 6.07 -64.69
C MET A 12 -6.82 5.69 -63.80
N LEU A 13 -6.35 6.69 -63.03
CA LEU A 13 -5.49 6.56 -61.84
C LEU A 13 -6.12 5.63 -60.79
N VAL A 14 -5.28 4.77 -60.17
CA VAL A 14 -5.45 4.32 -58.78
C VAL A 14 -4.08 4.35 -58.11
N GLY A 15 -3.92 5.21 -57.12
CA GLY A 15 -2.73 5.28 -56.26
C GLY A 15 -2.72 4.13 -55.25
N LEU A 16 -1.59 3.42 -55.15
CA LEU A 16 -1.34 2.49 -54.05
C LEU A 16 -0.97 3.27 -52.79
N THR A 17 -1.89 3.41 -51.86
CA THR A 17 -1.58 3.65 -50.45
C THR A 17 -1.24 2.31 -49.79
N ALA A 18 0.04 2.10 -49.49
CA ALA A 18 0.48 0.98 -48.68
C ALA A 18 -0.03 1.17 -47.23
N VAL A 19 -1.10 0.46 -46.87
CA VAL A 19 -1.55 0.37 -45.48
C VAL A 19 -0.58 -0.56 -44.75
N VAL A 20 0.22 -0.01 -43.84
CA VAL A 20 0.97 -0.79 -42.86
C VAL A 20 -0.06 -1.38 -41.89
N ALA A 21 -0.49 -2.61 -42.15
CA ALA A 21 -1.18 -3.43 -41.16
C ALA A 21 -0.16 -3.85 -40.11
N ALA A 22 0.04 -3.02 -39.08
CA ALA A 22 0.71 -3.44 -37.86
C ALA A 22 -0.19 -4.46 -37.15
N CYS A 23 0.02 -5.74 -37.46
CA CYS A 23 -0.42 -6.86 -36.63
C CYS A 23 0.32 -6.78 -35.29
N GLY A 24 -0.37 -6.25 -34.29
CA GLY A 24 0.00 -6.34 -32.87
C GLY A 24 -1.23 -6.59 -32.01
N GLY A 25 -2.25 -7.26 -32.55
CA GLY A 25 -3.37 -7.78 -31.78
C GLY A 25 -2.95 -9.10 -31.13
N GLY A 26 -2.10 -9.01 -30.11
CA GLY A 26 -2.00 -10.10 -29.14
C GLY A 26 -3.29 -10.13 -28.34
N ASP A 27 -3.86 -11.31 -28.16
CA ASP A 27 -5.04 -11.52 -27.32
C ASP A 27 -4.90 -10.71 -26.02
N ARG A 28 -5.95 -9.96 -25.66
CA ARG A 28 -5.98 -9.33 -24.34
C ARG A 28 -5.81 -10.46 -23.33
N VAL A 29 -4.67 -10.48 -22.64
CA VAL A 29 -4.50 -11.25 -21.40
C VAL A 29 -5.76 -11.00 -20.60
N SER A 30 -6.55 -12.06 -20.33
CA SER A 30 -7.78 -11.91 -19.57
C SER A 30 -7.45 -11.22 -18.26
N ASP A 31 -8.13 -10.11 -17.95
CA ASP A 31 -7.91 -9.38 -16.70
C ASP A 31 -7.87 -10.34 -15.52
N PHE A 32 -6.80 -10.30 -14.74
CA PHE A 32 -6.73 -11.06 -13.51
C PHE A 32 -7.84 -10.60 -12.55
N LYS A 33 -8.74 -11.51 -12.18
CA LYS A 33 -9.82 -11.28 -11.20
C LYS A 33 -9.63 -12.21 -10.01
N PRO A 34 -9.11 -11.71 -8.87
CA PRO A 34 -8.87 -12.57 -7.72
C PRO A 34 -10.18 -13.06 -7.09
N GLN A 35 -10.17 -14.31 -6.66
CA GLN A 35 -11.27 -14.88 -5.87
C GLN A 35 -11.15 -14.50 -4.39
N ARG A 36 -9.92 -14.31 -3.89
CA ARG A 36 -9.61 -13.94 -2.51
C ARG A 36 -8.52 -12.88 -2.47
N LEU A 37 -8.61 -12.02 -1.46
CA LEU A 37 -7.57 -11.05 -1.11
C LEU A 37 -7.01 -11.41 0.27
N ILE A 38 -5.72 -11.73 0.33
CA ILE A 38 -5.05 -12.20 1.55
C ILE A 38 -3.95 -11.21 1.90
N VAL A 39 -4.12 -10.48 3.00
CA VAL A 39 -3.28 -9.33 3.34
C VAL A 39 -2.28 -9.70 4.42
N PHE A 40 -0.99 -9.65 4.09
CA PHE A 40 0.12 -9.82 5.03
C PHE A 40 0.82 -8.49 5.25
N GLY A 41 1.39 -8.30 6.43
CA GLY A 41 2.12 -7.07 6.71
C GLY A 41 2.26 -6.68 8.17
N ASP A 42 2.63 -5.42 8.35
CA ASP A 42 2.62 -4.72 9.63
C ASP A 42 1.33 -3.89 9.84
N SER A 43 1.34 -2.99 10.82
CA SER A 43 0.25 -2.07 11.17
C SER A 43 -0.28 -1.25 9.99
N SER A 44 0.52 -0.97 8.96
CA SER A 44 0.11 -0.23 7.76
C SER A 44 -0.95 -0.95 6.93
N SER A 45 -1.12 -2.27 7.17
CA SER A 45 -2.06 -3.15 6.47
C SER A 45 -3.17 -3.71 7.37
N VAL A 46 -3.28 -3.22 8.62
CA VAL A 46 -4.27 -3.68 9.60
C VAL A 46 -5.56 -2.87 9.51
N ILE A 47 -6.70 -3.57 9.61
CA ILE A 47 -7.99 -3.01 9.99
C ILE A 47 -8.41 -3.69 11.27
N ALA A 48 -8.77 -2.92 12.28
CA ALA A 48 -9.21 -3.44 13.56
C ALA A 48 -10.66 -3.91 13.51
N GLY A 49 -10.94 -5.16 13.88
CA GLY A 49 -12.30 -5.64 14.15
C GLY A 49 -12.82 -5.27 15.55
N GLY A 50 -12.06 -4.45 16.28
CA GLY A 50 -12.13 -4.24 17.73
C GLY A 50 -10.71 -4.22 18.31
N ASN A 51 -10.56 -4.48 19.61
CA ASN A 51 -9.24 -4.56 20.23
C ASN A 51 -8.32 -5.55 19.48
N LEU A 52 -7.07 -5.14 19.28
CA LEU A 52 -6.05 -5.93 18.60
C LEU A 52 -5.07 -6.51 19.63
N THR A 53 -4.32 -7.52 19.20
CA THR A 53 -3.15 -8.02 19.90
C THR A 53 -1.93 -7.82 19.01
N ASP A 54 -0.88 -7.18 19.51
CA ASP A 54 0.39 -7.04 18.81
C ASP A 54 1.20 -8.36 18.80
N VAL A 55 2.29 -8.40 18.03
CA VAL A 55 3.14 -9.60 17.93
C VAL A 55 3.77 -10.04 19.27
N ASN A 56 3.85 -9.14 20.25
CA ASN A 56 4.39 -9.42 21.59
C ASN A 56 3.29 -9.79 22.61
N GLY A 57 2.03 -9.93 22.17
CA GLY A 57 0.90 -10.26 23.04
C GLY A 57 0.29 -9.06 23.78
N GLY A 58 0.70 -7.83 23.44
CA GLY A 58 0.15 -6.60 24.00
C GLY A 58 -1.25 -6.29 23.45
N THR A 59 -2.16 -5.85 24.31
CA THR A 59 -3.50 -5.41 23.89
C THR A 59 -3.48 -3.97 23.40
N ILE A 60 -4.00 -3.74 22.20
CA ILE A 60 -4.20 -2.41 21.63
C ILE A 60 -5.70 -2.13 21.60
N THR A 61 -6.11 -1.08 22.31
CA THR A 61 -7.51 -0.62 22.30
C THR A 61 -7.83 0.04 20.97
N ALA A 62 -8.82 -0.49 20.26
CA ALA A 62 -9.23 0.04 18.96
C ALA A 62 -10.75 -0.15 18.75
N ALA A 63 -11.37 0.83 18.11
CA ALA A 63 -12.74 0.68 17.63
C ALA A 63 -12.78 -0.27 16.42
N ALA A 64 -13.93 -0.90 16.18
CA ALA A 64 -14.13 -1.65 14.94
C ALA A 64 -14.02 -0.71 13.72
N GLY A 65 -13.37 -1.18 12.65
CA GLY A 65 -13.02 -0.40 11.47
C GLY A 65 -11.82 0.53 11.62
N ALA A 66 -11.16 0.57 12.79
CA ALA A 66 -10.03 1.47 13.02
C ALA A 66 -8.78 1.04 12.24
N LYS A 67 -8.04 2.03 11.75
CA LYS A 67 -6.85 1.88 10.90
C LYS A 67 -5.73 2.80 11.41
N TYR A 68 -4.48 2.45 11.13
CA TYR A 68 -3.32 3.32 11.41
C TYR A 68 -3.21 4.46 10.38
N LEU A 69 -4.21 5.34 10.41
CA LEU A 69 -4.32 6.59 9.65
C LEU A 69 -5.35 7.50 10.35
N VAL A 70 -5.68 8.67 9.79
CA VAL A 70 -6.78 9.50 10.30
C VAL A 70 -8.14 8.88 9.93
N ASN A 71 -8.85 8.31 10.89
CA ASN A 71 -10.12 7.61 10.65
C ASN A 71 -11.29 8.59 10.47
N ALA A 72 -12.24 8.25 9.60
CA ALA A 72 -13.50 8.99 9.48
C ALA A 72 -14.46 8.59 10.59
N GLN A 73 -15.24 9.55 11.09
CA GLN A 73 -16.37 9.27 11.97
C GLN A 73 -17.62 9.00 11.15
N ALA A 74 -18.38 7.97 11.50
CA ALA A 74 -19.66 7.68 10.86
C ALA A 74 -20.74 8.64 11.33
N VAL A 75 -21.53 9.14 10.38
CA VAL A 75 -22.68 10.01 10.62
C VAL A 75 -23.98 9.34 10.18
N ASP A 76 -25.09 9.67 10.83
CA ASP A 76 -26.43 9.23 10.43
C ASP A 76 -26.95 10.03 9.21
N SER A 77 -28.17 9.73 8.77
CA SER A 77 -28.80 10.42 7.64
C SER A 77 -29.06 11.92 7.87
N ALA A 78 -29.03 12.38 9.12
CA ALA A 78 -29.13 13.81 9.47
C ALA A 78 -27.75 14.48 9.59
N GLY A 79 -26.66 13.71 9.50
CA GLY A 79 -25.28 14.17 9.65
C GLY A 79 -24.75 14.12 11.09
N ALA A 80 -25.50 13.56 12.05
CA ALA A 80 -25.06 13.46 13.44
C ALA A 80 -24.10 12.29 13.63
N ALA A 81 -23.02 12.51 14.39
CA ALA A 81 -22.05 11.46 14.67
C ALA A 81 -22.69 10.31 15.45
N THR A 82 -22.43 9.10 14.99
CA THR A 82 -22.99 7.86 15.56
C THR A 82 -22.12 7.27 16.68
N GLY A 83 -20.89 7.77 16.85
CA GLY A 83 -19.87 7.19 17.72
C GLY A 83 -19.11 6.00 17.11
N ALA A 84 -19.52 5.53 15.92
CA ALA A 84 -18.78 4.53 15.14
C ALA A 84 -17.81 5.20 14.14
N LEU A 85 -16.89 4.41 13.61
CA LEU A 85 -16.03 4.83 12.50
C LEU A 85 -16.69 4.54 11.15
N ASP A 86 -16.52 5.45 10.20
CA ASP A 86 -16.84 5.18 8.79
C ASP A 86 -15.66 4.47 8.15
N CYS A 87 -15.88 3.18 7.88
CA CYS A 87 -14.84 2.31 7.39
C CYS A 87 -14.60 2.42 5.86
N ASN A 88 -15.54 3.00 5.10
CA ASN A 88 -15.41 3.21 3.66
C ASN A 88 -14.58 4.44 3.32
N SER A 89 -14.61 5.44 4.19
CA SER A 89 -13.79 6.63 4.04
C SER A 89 -12.33 6.35 4.41
N TYR A 90 -11.42 6.95 3.64
CA TYR A 90 -9.98 6.87 3.84
C TYR A 90 -9.48 5.42 3.95
N PRO A 91 -9.61 4.61 2.88
CA PRO A 91 -9.14 3.24 2.90
C PRO A 91 -7.62 3.17 3.05
N ILE A 92 -7.14 2.16 3.79
CA ILE A 92 -5.74 1.74 3.66
C ILE A 92 -5.50 1.11 2.28
N TRP A 93 -4.25 1.01 1.85
CA TRP A 93 -3.90 0.50 0.52
C TRP A 93 -4.53 -0.86 0.18
N ALA A 94 -4.59 -1.78 1.16
CA ALA A 94 -5.20 -3.10 0.99
C ALA A 94 -6.73 -3.03 0.83
N GLN A 95 -7.40 -2.09 1.49
CA GLN A 95 -8.83 -1.83 1.27
C GLN A 95 -9.08 -1.27 -0.13
N ALA A 96 -8.22 -0.39 -0.64
CA ALA A 96 -8.36 0.15 -1.99
C ALA A 96 -8.33 -0.97 -3.05
N LEU A 97 -7.42 -1.95 -2.91
CA LEU A 97 -7.40 -3.16 -3.73
C LEU A 97 -8.71 -3.97 -3.58
N GLY A 98 -9.17 -4.17 -2.35
CA GLY A 98 -10.44 -4.85 -2.06
C GLY A 98 -11.60 -4.17 -2.79
N PHE A 99 -11.74 -2.85 -2.65
CA PHE A 99 -12.79 -2.06 -3.30
C PHE A 99 -12.72 -2.16 -4.82
N HIS A 100 -11.54 -2.12 -5.42
CA HIS A 100 -11.36 -2.27 -6.86
C HIS A 100 -11.89 -3.62 -7.38
N TYR A 101 -11.67 -4.70 -6.65
CA TYR A 101 -12.11 -6.05 -7.03
C TYR A 101 -13.47 -6.47 -6.43
N GLY A 102 -14.16 -5.56 -5.72
CA GLY A 102 -15.41 -5.88 -5.03
C GLY A 102 -15.23 -6.96 -3.94
N ILE A 103 -14.11 -6.93 -3.23
CA ILE A 103 -13.76 -7.83 -2.13
C ILE A 103 -13.77 -7.05 -0.81
N GLY A 104 -14.64 -7.48 0.12
CA GLY A 104 -14.75 -6.90 1.45
C GLY A 104 -13.88 -7.57 2.51
N PHE A 105 -13.77 -6.92 3.66
CA PHE A 105 -13.11 -7.42 4.87
C PHE A 105 -14.12 -7.51 6.02
N ALA A 106 -13.98 -8.50 6.90
CA ALA A 106 -14.94 -8.69 7.99
C ALA A 106 -14.83 -7.60 9.07
N GLU A 107 -13.61 -7.10 9.28
CA GLU A 107 -13.26 -6.01 10.18
C GLU A 107 -13.86 -4.67 9.73
N CYS A 108 -14.29 -4.62 8.47
CA CYS A 108 -14.85 -3.47 7.78
C CYS A 108 -16.03 -3.90 6.93
N ASN A 109 -17.09 -4.41 7.58
CA ASN A 109 -18.17 -5.09 6.87
C ASN A 109 -19.13 -4.11 6.17
N THR A 110 -18.69 -3.57 5.04
CA THR A 110 -19.48 -2.66 4.19
C THR A 110 -20.05 -3.35 2.96
N PHE A 111 -19.67 -4.62 2.76
CA PHE A 111 -20.21 -5.49 1.72
C PHE A 111 -21.25 -6.42 2.33
N SER A 112 -22.38 -6.61 1.64
CA SER A 112 -23.40 -7.60 2.03
C SER A 112 -22.93 -9.06 1.88
N GLU A 113 -21.62 -9.29 1.72
CA GLU A 113 -21.02 -10.62 1.67
C GLU A 113 -21.14 -11.28 3.04
N ALA A 114 -21.96 -12.33 3.15
CA ALA A 114 -22.09 -13.12 4.37
C ALA A 114 -20.74 -13.75 4.80
N THR A 115 -19.82 -13.95 3.86
CA THR A 115 -18.46 -14.42 4.13
C THR A 115 -17.47 -13.59 3.32
N PRO A 116 -16.93 -12.50 3.89
CA PRO A 116 -16.00 -11.63 3.21
C PRO A 116 -14.79 -12.39 2.66
N ARG A 117 -14.49 -12.19 1.38
CA ARG A 117 -13.39 -12.87 0.66
C ARG A 117 -12.02 -12.26 0.93
N GLY A 118 -11.97 -11.08 1.53
CA GLY A 118 -10.78 -10.43 2.04
C GLY A 118 -10.46 -10.91 3.46
N LYS A 119 -9.19 -11.24 3.71
CA LYS A 119 -8.70 -11.66 5.03
C LYS A 119 -7.40 -10.94 5.37
N ILE A 120 -7.32 -10.43 6.59
CA ILE A 120 -6.14 -9.73 7.11
C ILE A 120 -5.40 -10.65 8.07
N TYR A 121 -4.12 -10.87 7.75
CA TYR A 121 -3.15 -11.58 8.57
C TYR A 121 -2.02 -10.66 9.03
N ALA A 122 -1.98 -9.42 8.53
CA ALA A 122 -1.09 -8.38 9.02
C ALA A 122 -1.27 -8.16 10.52
N GLN A 123 -0.17 -7.88 11.22
CA GLN A 123 -0.15 -7.72 12.68
C GLN A 123 0.63 -6.47 13.08
N VAL A 124 0.21 -5.82 14.17
CA VAL A 124 0.90 -4.65 14.70
C VAL A 124 2.25 -5.07 15.27
N GLY A 125 3.30 -4.33 14.91
CA GLY A 125 4.67 -4.60 15.33
C GLY A 125 5.36 -5.74 14.57
N ALA A 126 4.73 -6.29 13.53
CA ALA A 126 5.31 -7.39 12.78
C ALA A 126 6.57 -6.99 12.01
N SER A 127 7.61 -7.80 12.17
CA SER A 127 8.85 -7.78 11.40
C SER A 127 8.82 -8.82 10.28
N VAL A 128 9.83 -8.81 9.41
CA VAL A 128 10.01 -9.84 8.37
C VAL A 128 10.05 -11.25 8.97
N ALA A 129 10.54 -11.43 10.20
CA ALA A 129 10.58 -12.74 10.87
C ALA A 129 9.16 -13.29 11.15
N ASP A 130 8.19 -12.41 11.39
CA ASP A 130 6.82 -12.77 11.73
C ASP A 130 5.97 -13.16 10.50
N LEU A 131 6.41 -12.78 9.30
CA LEU A 131 5.68 -13.05 8.05
C LEU A 131 5.41 -14.55 7.85
N SER A 132 6.35 -15.41 8.22
CA SER A 132 6.20 -16.86 8.11
C SER A 132 5.02 -17.40 8.93
N ALA A 133 4.78 -16.84 10.11
CA ALA A 133 3.65 -17.19 10.97
C ALA A 133 2.32 -16.69 10.38
N GLN A 134 2.32 -15.47 9.81
CA GLN A 134 1.15 -14.95 9.10
C GLN A 134 0.77 -15.83 7.90
N ILE A 135 1.75 -16.22 7.07
CA ILE A 135 1.56 -17.11 5.92
C ILE A 135 1.06 -18.49 6.36
N ALA A 136 1.63 -19.06 7.43
CA ALA A 136 1.21 -20.36 7.94
C ALA A 136 -0.24 -20.35 8.39
N ARG A 137 -0.67 -19.31 9.11
CA ARG A 137 -2.06 -19.13 9.54
C ARG A 137 -3.00 -18.99 8.33
N ALA A 138 -2.63 -18.14 7.37
CA ALA A 138 -3.41 -17.97 6.15
C ALA A 138 -3.53 -19.27 5.35
N ARG A 139 -2.46 -20.07 5.25
CA ARG A 139 -2.46 -21.35 4.55
C ARG A 139 -3.50 -22.31 5.13
N VAL A 140 -3.59 -22.38 6.47
CA VAL A 140 -4.56 -23.22 7.17
C VAL A 140 -5.98 -22.72 6.90
N ASP A 141 -6.24 -21.44 7.14
CA ASP A 141 -7.58 -20.85 6.99
C ASP A 141 -8.07 -20.88 5.53
N ALA A 142 -7.17 -20.72 4.57
CA ALA A 142 -7.44 -20.70 3.14
C ALA A 142 -7.54 -22.11 2.52
N GLY A 143 -7.10 -23.16 3.23
CA GLY A 143 -6.95 -24.50 2.65
C GLY A 143 -5.92 -24.53 1.51
N GLY A 144 -4.80 -23.81 1.68
CA GLY A 144 -3.76 -23.63 0.67
C GLY A 144 -3.97 -22.44 -0.27
N PHE A 145 -2.89 -22.06 -0.96
CA PHE A 145 -2.87 -20.98 -1.95
C PHE A 145 -3.13 -21.50 -3.37
N ARG A 146 -3.64 -20.62 -4.23
CA ARG A 146 -4.06 -20.90 -5.61
C ARG A 146 -3.72 -19.74 -6.52
N SER A 147 -3.69 -19.99 -7.83
CA SER A 147 -3.44 -18.95 -8.84
C SER A 147 -4.49 -17.84 -8.87
N THR A 148 -5.66 -18.03 -8.26
CA THR A 148 -6.73 -17.03 -8.15
C THR A 148 -6.66 -16.20 -6.86
N ASP A 149 -5.65 -16.41 -6.01
CA ASP A 149 -5.45 -15.62 -4.81
C ASP A 149 -4.55 -14.42 -5.09
N LEU A 150 -5.04 -13.23 -4.75
CA LEU A 150 -4.19 -12.06 -4.64
C LEU A 150 -3.73 -11.94 -3.20
N THR A 151 -2.43 -12.06 -2.98
CA THR A 151 -1.80 -11.80 -1.70
C THR A 151 -1.10 -10.45 -1.74
N THR A 152 -1.10 -9.74 -0.62
CA THR A 152 -0.37 -8.48 -0.49
C THR A 152 0.64 -8.57 0.65
N VAL A 153 1.80 -7.94 0.48
CA VAL A 153 2.88 -7.91 1.47
C VAL A 153 3.44 -6.49 1.58
N MET A 154 3.25 -5.86 2.73
CA MET A 154 3.94 -4.62 3.13
C MET A 154 4.39 -4.79 4.57
N ILE A 155 5.68 -5.07 4.77
CA ILE A 155 6.29 -5.38 6.05
C ILE A 155 7.76 -4.97 6.04
N GLY A 156 8.32 -4.73 7.22
CA GLY A 156 9.75 -4.44 7.41
C GLY A 156 10.04 -3.09 8.06
N GLN A 157 9.01 -2.27 8.32
CA GLN A 157 9.19 -1.04 9.09
C GLN A 157 9.79 -1.35 10.45
N GLN A 158 9.32 -2.41 11.11
CA GLN A 158 9.86 -2.84 12.41
C GLN A 158 11.35 -3.22 12.32
N ASP A 159 11.76 -4.00 11.31
CA ASP A 159 13.17 -4.38 11.11
C ASP A 159 14.10 -3.17 10.93
N ILE A 160 13.65 -2.16 10.19
CA ILE A 160 14.39 -0.90 9.99
C ILE A 160 14.55 -0.16 11.32
N LEU A 161 13.50 -0.10 12.13
CA LEU A 161 13.50 0.57 13.42
C LEU A 161 14.34 -0.18 14.46
N ASP A 162 14.32 -1.50 14.46
CA ASP A 162 15.12 -2.34 15.35
C ASP A 162 16.61 -2.32 14.98
N ALA A 163 16.92 -2.25 13.68
CA ALA A 163 18.28 -1.99 13.23
C ALA A 163 18.75 -0.60 13.70
N TYR A 164 17.95 0.45 13.49
CA TYR A 164 18.26 1.80 13.94
C TYR A 164 18.42 1.90 15.46
N ALA A 165 17.59 1.19 16.25
CA ALA A 165 17.66 1.20 17.71
C ALA A 165 19.00 0.68 18.26
N GLN A 166 19.77 -0.06 17.46
CA GLN A 166 21.12 -0.51 17.82
C GLN A 166 22.19 0.56 17.59
N TYR A 167 21.87 1.68 16.95
CA TYR A 167 22.77 2.82 16.80
C TYR A 167 22.70 3.75 18.03
N PRO A 168 23.83 4.24 18.57
CA PRO A 168 25.20 4.13 18.07
C PRO A 168 26.02 2.98 18.70
N THR A 169 25.40 2.04 19.41
CA THR A 169 26.12 0.85 19.93
C THR A 169 26.74 0.04 18.79
N LYS A 170 26.04 -0.06 17.67
CA LYS A 170 26.56 -0.46 16.35
C LYS A 170 26.85 0.75 15.49
N THR A 171 27.80 0.61 14.58
CA THR A 171 28.11 1.61 13.56
C THR A 171 26.96 1.78 12.56
N ALA A 172 26.93 2.93 11.87
CA ALA A 172 25.98 3.19 10.80
C ALA A 172 26.03 2.09 9.71
N ALA A 173 27.23 1.62 9.34
CA ALA A 173 27.39 0.57 8.34
C ALA A 173 26.78 -0.77 8.80
N GLU A 174 26.97 -1.14 10.07
CA GLU A 174 26.40 -2.37 10.63
C GLU A 174 24.86 -2.35 10.66
N VAL A 175 24.25 -1.26 11.11
CA VAL A 175 22.77 -1.18 11.15
C VAL A 175 22.16 -1.11 9.75
N VAL A 176 22.85 -0.50 8.79
CA VAL A 176 22.46 -0.53 7.38
C VAL A 176 22.52 -1.96 6.81
N ALA A 177 23.56 -2.72 7.15
CA ALA A 177 23.67 -4.13 6.76
C ALA A 177 22.56 -5.02 7.39
N LEU A 178 22.14 -4.72 8.62
CA LEU A 178 20.99 -5.40 9.25
C LEU A 178 19.70 -5.16 8.44
N GLY A 179 19.46 -3.92 8.01
CA GLY A 179 18.33 -3.60 7.13
C GLY A 179 18.39 -4.33 5.79
N GLU A 180 19.56 -4.39 5.16
CA GLU A 180 19.77 -5.13 3.90
C GLU A 180 19.41 -6.62 4.05
N ALA A 181 19.93 -7.26 5.09
CA ALA A 181 19.68 -8.68 5.37
C ALA A 181 18.20 -8.98 5.63
N ALA A 182 17.50 -8.11 6.36
CA ALA A 182 16.04 -8.26 6.57
C ALA A 182 15.27 -8.14 5.24
N GLY A 183 15.70 -7.22 4.37
CA GLY A 183 15.14 -7.08 3.03
C GLY A 183 15.34 -8.34 2.17
N GLU A 184 16.55 -8.90 2.15
CA GLU A 184 16.85 -10.15 1.45
C GLU A 184 15.96 -11.31 1.95
N ALA A 185 15.82 -11.43 3.27
CA ALA A 185 14.95 -12.43 3.88
C ALA A 185 13.47 -12.27 3.46
N LEU A 186 12.99 -11.03 3.34
CA LEU A 186 11.64 -10.76 2.83
C LEU A 186 11.48 -11.25 1.38
N GLY A 187 12.45 -10.94 0.51
CA GLY A 187 12.40 -11.39 -0.88
C GLY A 187 12.36 -12.92 -1.01
N VAL A 188 13.12 -13.64 -0.18
CA VAL A 188 13.09 -15.11 -0.12
C VAL A 188 11.71 -15.64 0.29
N GLN A 189 11.09 -15.04 1.31
CA GLN A 189 9.76 -15.44 1.78
C GLN A 189 8.67 -15.16 0.74
N VAL A 190 8.72 -14.00 0.06
CA VAL A 190 7.77 -13.67 -1.02
C VAL A 190 7.90 -14.66 -2.19
N ASN A 191 9.12 -15.03 -2.57
CA ASN A 191 9.33 -16.07 -3.58
C ASN A 191 8.75 -17.42 -3.15
N ALA A 192 8.84 -17.77 -1.87
CA ALA A 192 8.25 -19.00 -1.35
C ALA A 192 6.71 -18.97 -1.43
N LEU A 193 6.09 -17.87 -1.03
CA LEU A 193 4.65 -17.65 -1.13
C LEU A 193 4.16 -17.76 -2.59
N ALA A 194 4.87 -17.15 -3.54
CA ALA A 194 4.54 -17.23 -4.96
C ALA A 194 4.64 -18.67 -5.50
N ARG A 195 5.63 -19.46 -5.05
CA ARG A 195 5.77 -20.89 -5.42
C ARG A 195 4.62 -21.76 -4.90
N GLU A 196 3.93 -21.35 -3.85
CA GLU A 196 2.71 -22.02 -3.36
C GLU A 196 1.47 -21.72 -4.22
N GLY A 197 1.60 -20.86 -5.23
CA GLY A 197 0.58 -20.62 -6.25
C GLY A 197 -0.07 -19.23 -6.18
N ALA A 198 0.14 -18.46 -5.12
CA ALA A 198 -0.42 -17.12 -4.97
C ALA A 198 0.12 -16.13 -6.01
N ARG A 199 -0.69 -15.12 -6.35
CA ARG A 199 -0.22 -13.89 -7.00
C ARG A 199 0.12 -12.88 -5.93
N VAL A 200 1.36 -12.42 -5.89
CA VAL A 200 1.85 -11.60 -4.78
C VAL A 200 2.09 -10.17 -5.25
N LEU A 201 1.46 -9.21 -4.57
CA LEU A 201 1.88 -7.82 -4.61
C LEU A 201 2.75 -7.56 -3.39
N VAL A 202 4.00 -7.15 -3.62
CA VAL A 202 4.92 -6.76 -2.56
C VAL A 202 5.29 -5.30 -2.72
N THR A 203 5.22 -4.55 -1.62
CA THR A 203 5.47 -3.11 -1.63
C THR A 203 6.85 -2.79 -1.07
N THR A 204 7.59 -1.94 -1.77
CA THR A 204 8.81 -1.31 -1.23
C THR A 204 8.43 -0.32 -0.14
N LEU A 205 9.15 -0.26 0.96
CA LEU A 205 8.78 0.63 2.06
C LEU A 205 9.11 2.10 1.75
N PRO A 206 8.21 3.05 2.04
CA PRO A 206 8.56 4.47 2.06
C PRO A 206 9.79 4.73 2.95
N PHE A 207 10.62 5.70 2.59
CA PHE A 207 11.84 5.99 3.34
C PHE A 207 11.52 6.38 4.79
N GLN A 208 11.97 5.59 5.76
CA GLN A 208 11.67 5.85 7.17
C GLN A 208 12.32 7.15 7.66
N GLY A 209 13.35 7.65 6.98
CA GLY A 209 13.96 8.93 7.28
C GLY A 209 13.10 10.17 7.00
N SER A 210 11.99 10.05 6.27
CA SER A 210 11.03 11.16 6.08
C SER A 210 9.89 11.16 7.11
N THR A 211 9.86 10.20 8.02
CA THR A 211 8.83 10.10 9.07
C THR A 211 9.00 11.20 10.13
N PRO A 212 7.93 11.56 10.86
CA PRO A 212 8.05 12.44 12.02
C PRO A 212 8.91 11.84 13.12
N PHE A 213 8.93 10.51 13.27
CA PHE A 213 9.89 9.81 14.13
C PHE A 213 11.33 10.18 13.75
N ALA A 214 11.70 10.05 12.47
CA ALA A 214 13.04 10.40 12.01
C ALA A 214 13.36 11.88 12.18
N ALA A 215 12.39 12.78 11.97
CA ALA A 215 12.55 14.21 12.24
C ALA A 215 12.87 14.46 13.72
N ALA A 216 12.16 13.82 14.65
CA ALA A 216 12.43 13.90 16.08
C ALA A 216 13.80 13.33 16.45
N GLN A 217 14.20 12.22 15.83
CA GLN A 217 15.54 11.68 15.98
C GLN A 217 16.60 12.68 15.50
N ASN A 218 16.37 13.38 14.39
CA ASN A 218 17.32 14.34 13.83
C ASN A 218 17.58 15.55 14.73
N LEU A 219 16.65 15.89 15.63
CA LEU A 219 16.85 16.92 16.65
C LEU A 219 17.85 16.50 17.73
N ILE A 220 18.05 15.19 17.94
CA ILE A 220 19.07 14.65 18.85
C ILE A 220 20.45 14.70 18.18
N SER A 221 20.51 14.36 16.89
CA SER A 221 21.71 14.44 16.06
C SER A 221 21.31 14.49 14.59
N GLY A 222 21.83 15.47 13.84
CA GLY A 222 21.39 15.82 12.49
C GLY A 222 21.58 14.77 11.39
N GLU A 223 22.17 13.62 11.70
CA GLU A 223 22.45 12.52 10.77
C GLU A 223 21.44 11.36 10.88
N ARG A 224 20.55 11.38 11.90
CA ARG A 224 19.68 10.23 12.21
C ARG A 224 18.59 9.98 11.15
N ALA A 225 18.02 11.04 10.58
CA ALA A 225 17.07 10.90 9.48
C ALA A 225 17.73 10.36 8.19
N ALA A 226 18.98 10.77 7.93
CA ALA A 226 19.75 10.23 6.81
C ALA A 226 20.06 8.74 7.02
N LEU A 227 20.46 8.34 8.23
CA LEU A 227 20.70 6.94 8.56
C LEU A 227 19.44 6.07 8.37
N LEU A 228 18.28 6.50 8.89
CA LEU A 228 17.01 5.78 8.68
C LEU A 228 16.64 5.67 7.19
N THR A 229 16.93 6.71 6.40
CA THR A 229 16.77 6.66 4.94
C THR A 229 17.69 5.59 4.32
N ASP A 230 18.94 5.52 4.73
CA ASP A 230 19.92 4.59 4.16
C ASP A 230 19.65 3.13 4.55
N ILE A 231 19.22 2.88 5.81
CA ILE A 231 18.72 1.56 6.23
C ILE A 231 17.53 1.16 5.34
N THR A 232 16.56 2.06 5.13
CA THR A 232 15.38 1.76 4.30
C THR A 232 15.75 1.48 2.83
N LYS A 233 16.66 2.27 2.25
CA LYS A 233 17.15 2.05 0.89
C LYS A 233 17.77 0.66 0.75
N ARG A 234 18.60 0.25 1.71
CA ARG A 234 19.26 -1.06 1.69
C ARG A 234 18.29 -2.21 1.96
N PHE A 235 17.32 -2.04 2.86
CA PHE A 235 16.20 -2.98 3.00
C PHE A 235 15.47 -3.20 1.65
N ASN A 236 15.04 -2.11 1.00
CA ASN A 236 14.35 -2.22 -0.30
C ASN A 236 15.26 -2.81 -1.40
N ALA A 237 16.57 -2.53 -1.37
CA ALA A 237 17.53 -3.08 -2.32
C ALA A 237 17.73 -4.60 -2.12
N GLY A 238 17.95 -5.04 -0.87
CA GLY A 238 18.07 -6.46 -0.52
C GLY A 238 16.83 -7.25 -0.93
N MET A 239 15.64 -6.72 -0.66
CA MET A 239 14.38 -7.32 -1.11
C MET A 239 14.33 -7.46 -2.63
N ARG A 240 14.57 -6.38 -3.38
CA ARG A 240 14.53 -6.42 -4.85
C ARG A 240 15.57 -7.36 -5.45
N SER A 241 16.75 -7.47 -4.83
CA SER A 241 17.81 -8.36 -5.27
C SER A 241 17.42 -9.84 -5.11
N ALA A 242 16.67 -10.17 -4.05
CA ALA A 242 16.23 -11.53 -3.78
C ALA A 242 14.95 -11.93 -4.55
N LEU A 243 14.08 -10.98 -4.88
CA LEU A 243 12.79 -11.25 -5.55
C LEU A 243 12.95 -11.81 -6.97
N VAL A 244 12.12 -12.80 -7.31
CA VAL A 244 11.90 -13.19 -8.71
C VAL A 244 11.13 -12.06 -9.41
N ASN A 245 11.71 -11.51 -10.47
CA ASN A 245 11.19 -10.33 -11.16
C ASN A 245 10.83 -10.64 -12.63
N ASP A 246 10.00 -11.66 -12.85
CA ASP A 246 9.49 -12.03 -14.18
C ASP A 246 8.06 -11.52 -14.44
N GLY A 247 7.43 -10.89 -13.44
CA GLY A 247 6.08 -10.33 -13.50
C GLY A 247 4.96 -11.37 -13.51
N ARG A 248 5.24 -12.67 -13.61
CA ARG A 248 4.18 -13.70 -13.79
C ARG A 248 3.45 -14.03 -12.50
N VAL A 249 4.14 -13.91 -11.37
CA VAL A 249 3.60 -14.31 -10.06
C VAL A 249 3.81 -13.25 -8.99
N ILE A 250 4.76 -12.33 -9.18
CA ILE A 250 5.07 -11.25 -8.24
C ILE A 250 5.00 -9.91 -8.96
N GLY A 251 4.25 -8.97 -8.38
CA GLY A 251 4.20 -7.57 -8.79
C GLY A 251 4.80 -6.68 -7.69
N LEU A 252 5.82 -5.90 -8.05
CA LEU A 252 6.50 -4.98 -7.13
C LEU A 252 5.82 -3.60 -7.10
N VAL A 253 5.19 -3.22 -6.00
CA VAL A 253 4.65 -1.86 -5.82
C VAL A 253 5.76 -0.93 -5.34
N GLN A 254 6.16 0.03 -6.19
CA GLN A 254 7.26 0.97 -5.92
C GLN A 254 6.77 2.19 -5.13
N ALA A 255 6.28 1.97 -3.91
CA ALA A 255 5.79 3.06 -3.06
C ALA A 255 6.90 4.00 -2.58
N ASP A 256 8.15 3.54 -2.47
CA ASP A 256 9.27 4.34 -1.98
C ASP A 256 9.55 5.55 -2.88
N ALA A 257 9.69 5.31 -4.18
CA ALA A 257 9.96 6.35 -5.17
C ALA A 257 8.80 7.37 -5.26
N GLN A 258 7.55 6.90 -5.22
CA GLN A 258 6.38 7.78 -5.36
C GLN A 258 6.15 8.65 -4.11
N ILE A 259 6.34 8.07 -2.91
CA ILE A 259 6.30 8.86 -1.68
C ILE A 259 7.48 9.84 -1.61
N ASP A 260 8.69 9.47 -2.09
CA ASP A 260 9.83 10.40 -2.12
C ASP A 260 9.59 11.61 -3.05
N VAL A 261 8.96 11.39 -4.21
CA VAL A 261 8.56 12.50 -5.10
C VAL A 261 7.59 13.45 -4.41
N LEU A 262 6.62 12.91 -3.68
CA LEU A 262 5.66 13.69 -2.89
C LEU A 262 6.35 14.48 -1.78
N VAL A 263 7.24 13.84 -1.01
CA VAL A 263 8.01 14.48 0.07
C VAL A 263 8.85 15.64 -0.47
N ARG A 264 9.42 15.51 -1.67
CA ARG A 264 10.20 16.57 -2.32
C ARG A 264 9.36 17.70 -2.91
N ASN A 265 8.07 17.46 -3.18
CA ASN A 265 7.18 18.41 -3.87
C ASN A 265 5.82 18.56 -3.15
N PRO A 266 5.78 18.79 -1.83
CA PRO A 266 4.57 18.59 -1.02
C PRO A 266 3.37 19.43 -1.47
N SER A 267 3.60 20.69 -1.84
CA SER A 267 2.53 21.61 -2.27
C SER A 267 1.84 21.16 -3.57
N ASN A 268 2.57 20.50 -4.47
CA ASN A 268 1.99 19.97 -5.73
C ASN A 268 0.97 18.84 -5.47
N TYR A 269 1.09 18.20 -4.30
CA TYR A 269 0.21 17.11 -3.86
C TYR A 269 -0.75 17.56 -2.74
N GLY A 270 -0.84 18.86 -2.45
CA GLY A 270 -1.77 19.42 -1.48
C GLY A 270 -1.36 19.24 -0.01
N TYR A 271 -0.09 18.92 0.26
CA TYR A 271 0.40 18.76 1.63
C TYR A 271 0.86 20.09 2.23
N VAL A 272 0.38 20.34 3.44
CA VAL A 272 0.87 21.40 4.34
C VAL A 272 2.09 20.91 5.11
N SER A 273 2.14 19.62 5.47
CA SER A 273 3.29 19.02 6.13
C SER A 273 3.56 17.60 5.65
N VAL A 274 4.85 17.29 5.50
CA VAL A 274 5.36 15.94 5.17
C VAL A 274 6.33 15.41 6.21
N SER A 275 6.50 16.11 7.34
CA SER A 275 7.43 15.74 8.42
C SER A 275 6.82 15.84 9.82
N ALA A 276 5.58 16.31 9.94
CA ALA A 276 4.83 16.33 11.19
C ALA A 276 3.66 15.34 11.14
N ALA A 277 3.27 14.84 12.32
CA ALA A 277 2.09 14.00 12.49
C ALA A 277 0.80 14.85 12.45
N ALA A 278 -0.24 14.33 11.81
CA ALA A 278 -1.57 14.96 11.76
C ALA A 278 -2.36 14.76 13.07
N CYS A 279 -2.16 13.63 13.73
CA CYS A 279 -2.92 13.21 14.89
C CYS A 279 -2.33 13.79 16.18
N SER A 280 -3.21 14.21 17.09
CA SER A 280 -2.85 14.59 18.46
C SER A 280 -2.87 13.40 19.43
N THR A 281 -3.40 12.25 19.01
CA THR A 281 -3.35 10.99 19.77
C THR A 281 -1.96 10.36 19.74
N PRO A 282 -1.60 9.53 20.74
CA PRO A 282 -0.30 8.85 20.75
C PRO A 282 -0.04 7.92 19.55
N THR A 283 -1.10 7.35 18.98
CA THR A 283 -1.03 6.50 17.77
C THR A 283 -2.20 6.82 16.85
N ALA A 284 -2.05 6.56 15.55
CA ALA A 284 -3.08 6.86 14.56
C ALA A 284 -4.32 5.95 14.66
N ILE A 285 -4.22 4.77 15.29
CA ILE A 285 -5.35 3.81 15.39
C ILE A 285 -6.59 4.41 16.07
N SER A 286 -6.40 5.35 17.00
CA SER A 286 -7.50 6.04 17.69
C SER A 286 -7.77 7.44 17.15
N CYS A 287 -7.06 7.85 16.09
CA CYS A 287 -7.15 9.19 15.53
C CYS A 287 -8.39 9.34 14.64
N THR A 288 -9.15 10.41 14.84
CA THR A 288 -10.35 10.71 14.05
C THR A 288 -10.30 12.09 13.40
N GLY A 289 -10.84 12.20 12.19
CA GLY A 289 -11.14 13.47 11.55
C GLY A 289 -12.40 14.12 12.14
N PRO A 290 -12.53 15.46 12.09
CA PRO A 290 -13.75 16.13 12.54
C PRO A 290 -14.93 15.82 11.62
N THR A 291 -16.16 15.89 12.16
CA THR A 291 -17.38 15.95 11.33
C THR A 291 -17.82 17.39 11.19
N ALA A 292 -18.16 17.79 9.96
CA ALA A 292 -18.76 19.10 9.72
C ALA A 292 -20.18 19.12 10.30
N GLY A 293 -20.51 20.18 11.04
CA GLY A 293 -21.87 20.42 11.49
C GLY A 293 -22.77 20.96 10.37
N THR A 294 -24.07 20.82 10.54
CA THR A 294 -25.11 21.49 9.75
C THR A 294 -25.87 22.47 10.62
N THR A 295 -26.88 23.17 10.09
CA THR A 295 -27.73 24.09 10.88
C THR A 295 -28.42 23.40 12.06
N THR A 296 -28.68 22.09 11.95
CA THR A 296 -29.42 21.31 12.96
C THR A 296 -28.54 20.28 13.69
N VAL A 297 -27.29 20.10 13.27
CA VAL A 297 -26.36 19.12 13.86
C VAL A 297 -25.04 19.80 14.20
N PRO A 298 -24.59 19.76 15.47
CA PRO A 298 -23.32 20.36 15.85
C PRO A 298 -22.14 19.61 15.22
N SER A 299 -21.06 20.32 14.93
CA SER A 299 -19.79 19.71 14.52
C SER A 299 -19.20 18.88 15.65
N VAL A 300 -18.66 17.70 15.34
CA VAL A 300 -17.91 16.90 16.32
C VAL A 300 -16.41 17.09 16.08
N PRO A 301 -15.65 17.49 17.11
CA PRO A 301 -14.20 17.63 16.97
C PRO A 301 -13.56 16.27 16.64
N GLY A 302 -12.52 16.32 15.81
CA GLY A 302 -11.60 15.19 15.64
C GLY A 302 -10.43 15.29 16.62
N THR A 303 -9.46 14.40 16.45
CA THR A 303 -8.22 14.38 17.24
C THR A 303 -7.00 14.72 16.36
N LEU A 304 -7.14 15.82 15.62
CA LEU A 304 -6.08 16.36 14.76
C LEU A 304 -5.35 17.50 15.46
N VAL A 305 -4.08 17.71 15.12
CA VAL A 305 -3.33 18.90 15.52
C VAL A 305 -3.86 20.14 14.78
N THR A 306 -3.62 21.33 15.33
CA THR A 306 -4.06 22.60 14.73
C THR A 306 -3.55 22.74 13.29
N GLY A 307 -4.46 23.03 12.36
CA GLY A 307 -4.15 23.21 10.93
C GLY A 307 -4.07 21.91 10.12
N ALA A 308 -4.12 20.75 10.76
CA ALA A 308 -4.28 19.48 10.06
C ALA A 308 -5.74 19.24 9.65
N THR A 309 -5.89 18.64 8.47
CA THR A 309 -7.10 18.00 7.97
C THR A 309 -6.81 16.52 7.77
N VAL A 310 -7.82 15.75 7.37
CA VAL A 310 -7.63 14.31 7.11
C VAL A 310 -6.61 14.03 5.99
N ALA A 311 -6.35 14.99 5.12
CA ALA A 311 -5.67 14.78 3.85
C ALA A 311 -4.39 15.61 3.65
N ASN A 312 -4.18 16.70 4.41
CA ASN A 312 -3.12 17.67 4.12
C ASN A 312 -1.80 17.41 4.87
N TYR A 313 -1.70 16.33 5.65
CA TYR A 313 -0.47 15.86 6.30
C TYR A 313 -0.14 14.46 5.79
N LEU A 314 1.11 14.23 5.40
CA LEU A 314 1.54 12.94 4.86
C LEU A 314 1.48 11.83 5.90
N TRP A 315 1.74 12.17 7.16
CA TRP A 315 1.84 11.23 8.27
C TRP A 315 0.70 11.43 9.24
N ALA A 316 0.04 10.35 9.62
CA ALA A 316 -1.00 10.37 10.64
C ALA A 316 -0.37 10.47 12.03
N ASP A 317 0.59 9.59 12.34
CA ASP A 317 1.37 9.62 13.57
C ASP A 317 2.88 9.65 13.26
N ASP A 318 3.72 9.19 14.19
CA ASP A 318 5.17 9.27 14.03
C ASP A 318 5.73 8.36 12.92
N ARG A 319 4.96 7.36 12.45
CA ARG A 319 5.45 6.30 11.54
C ARG A 319 4.45 5.85 10.47
N HIS A 320 3.16 6.16 10.61
CA HIS A 320 2.13 5.68 9.71
C HIS A 320 1.63 6.79 8.78
N LEU A 321 1.43 6.44 7.51
CA LEU A 321 0.92 7.35 6.51
C LEU A 321 -0.52 7.79 6.81
N GLY A 322 -0.81 9.05 6.51
CA GLY A 322 -2.17 9.58 6.46
C GLY A 322 -2.97 9.03 5.28
N ALA A 323 -4.24 9.42 5.21
CA ALA A 323 -5.21 8.90 4.24
C ALA A 323 -4.71 9.00 2.79
N ASN A 324 -4.17 10.15 2.38
CA ASN A 324 -3.68 10.35 1.02
C ASN A 324 -2.42 9.53 0.69
N GLY A 325 -1.53 9.32 1.67
CA GLY A 325 -0.35 8.47 1.47
C GLY A 325 -0.74 7.01 1.25
N GLN A 326 -1.69 6.51 2.04
CA GLN A 326 -2.27 5.17 1.88
C GLN A 326 -3.01 5.02 0.54
N SER A 327 -3.79 6.04 0.15
CA SER A 327 -4.49 6.08 -1.14
C SER A 327 -3.52 5.97 -2.32
N LEU A 328 -2.40 6.70 -2.29
CA LEU A 328 -1.37 6.61 -3.32
C LEU A 328 -0.80 5.19 -3.46
N ILE A 329 -0.46 4.53 -2.34
CA ILE A 329 0.00 3.14 -2.38
C ILE A 329 -1.10 2.21 -2.91
N GLY A 330 -2.35 2.44 -2.52
CA GLY A 330 -3.51 1.71 -3.04
C GLY A 330 -3.64 1.82 -4.57
N SER A 331 -3.53 3.04 -5.12
CA SER A 331 -3.56 3.26 -6.58
C SER A 331 -2.40 2.54 -7.29
N LEU A 332 -1.17 2.65 -6.77
CA LEU A 332 -0.02 1.94 -7.34
C LEU A 332 -0.18 0.42 -7.30
N ALA A 333 -0.80 -0.10 -6.22
CA ALA A 333 -1.06 -1.51 -6.08
C ALA A 333 -2.14 -1.99 -7.05
N ILE A 334 -3.22 -1.21 -7.25
CA ILE A 334 -4.25 -1.50 -8.27
C ILE A 334 -3.63 -1.48 -9.67
N ASP A 335 -2.89 -0.43 -10.01
CA ASP A 335 -2.22 -0.31 -11.31
C ASP A 335 -1.28 -1.49 -11.55
N ARG A 336 -0.53 -1.90 -10.52
CA ARG A 336 0.30 -3.09 -10.60
C ARG A 336 -0.54 -4.34 -10.77
N ALA A 337 -1.61 -4.55 -10.00
CA ALA A 337 -2.45 -5.74 -10.06
C ALA A 337 -3.12 -5.94 -11.43
N VAL A 338 -3.54 -4.84 -12.06
CA VAL A 338 -4.21 -4.84 -13.37
C VAL A 338 -3.22 -5.08 -14.51
N ASN A 339 -2.02 -4.50 -14.43
CA ASN A 339 -1.06 -4.52 -15.53
C ASN A 339 0.01 -5.62 -15.41
N ASN A 340 0.11 -6.30 -14.27
CA ASN A 340 1.04 -7.41 -14.09
C ASN A 340 0.49 -8.65 -14.80
N PRO A 341 1.32 -9.40 -15.56
CA PRO A 341 0.88 -10.57 -16.32
C PRO A 341 0.69 -11.81 -15.43
N PHE A 342 -0.22 -11.72 -14.46
CA PHE A 342 -0.60 -12.80 -13.55
C PHE A 342 -1.22 -14.02 -14.26
#